data_AF-A0A4Q5Z0G9-F1
#
_entry.id   AF-A0A4Q5Z0G9-F1
#
_cell.length_a   1.000
_cell.length_b   1.000
_cell.length_c   1.000
_cell.angle_alpha   90.00
_cell.angle_beta   90.00
_cell.angle_gamma   90.00
#
_symmetry.space_group_name_H-M   'P 1'
#
loop_
_entity.id
_entity.type
_entity.pdbx_description
1 polymer ?
#
loop_
_entity_poly.entity_id
_entity_poly.type
_entity_poly.pdbx_seq_one_letter_code
_entity_poly.pdbx_strand_id
1 'polypeptide(L)' 'MQSLEHKALRLQMNPHFIFNALNSIQSQIGNNNDQQARYYIAKFGKLMRQILNHSEQTWVNLSEELEMIENYLLIEQFC' A
#
# COMPACT_ATOMS: atom_id res chain seq x y z
N MET A 1 1.63 26.22 0.02
CA MET A 1 2.29 25.53 -1.11
C MET A 1 2.93 24.22 -0.66
N GLN A 2 3.83 24.21 0.34
CA GLN A 2 4.45 22.98 0.88
C GLN A 2 3.46 21.89 1.34
N SER A 3 2.30 22.25 1.91
CA SER A 3 1.27 21.28 2.31
C SER A 3 0.56 20.60 1.13
N LEU A 4 0.47 21.28 -0.02
CA LEU A 4 -0.12 20.70 -1.24
C LEU A 4 0.85 19.72 -1.90
N GLU A 5 2.15 20.04 -1.93
CA GLU A 5 3.19 19.12 -2.42
C GLU A 5 3.26 17.86 -1.56
N HIS A 6 3.24 17.97 -0.23
CA HIS A 6 3.21 16.81 0.65
C HIS A 6 1.96 15.94 0.46
N LYS A 7 0.78 16.56 0.28
CA LYS A 7 -0.45 15.83 -0.06
C LYS A 7 -0.37 15.18 -1.43
N ALA A 8 0.18 15.88 -2.43
CA ALA A 8 0.37 15.35 -3.77
C ALA A 8 1.37 14.20 -3.81
N LEU A 9 2.46 14.27 -3.04
CA LEU A 9 3.45 13.20 -2.86
C LEU A 9 2.86 11.99 -2.14
N ARG A 10 2.02 12.19 -1.12
CA ARG A 10 1.25 11.08 -0.48
C ARG A 10 0.27 10.41 -1.44
N LEU A 11 -0.32 11.17 -2.36
CA LEU A 11 -1.23 10.67 -3.39
C LEU A 11 -0.50 10.08 -4.61
N GLN A 12 0.75 10.45 -4.85
CA GLN A 12 1.63 9.85 -5.85
C GLN A 12 2.23 8.55 -5.33
N MET A 13 1.38 7.57 -5.03
CA MET A 13 1.86 6.20 -5.11
C MET A 13 2.36 5.92 -6.52
N ASN A 14 3.47 5.22 -6.62
CA ASN A 14 3.99 4.79 -7.92
C ASN A 14 2.90 3.93 -8.61
N PRO A 15 2.32 4.35 -9.73
CA PRO A 15 1.31 3.53 -10.43
C PRO A 15 1.86 2.17 -10.84
N HIS A 16 3.18 2.05 -11.00
CA HIS A 16 3.88 0.79 -11.20
C HIS A 16 3.79 -0.13 -9.98
N PHE A 17 3.85 0.39 -8.76
CA PHE A 17 3.72 -0.40 -7.54
C PHE A 17 2.33 -1.03 -7.44
N ILE A 18 1.28 -0.25 -7.72
CA ILE A 18 -0.11 -0.75 -7.74
C ILE A 18 -0.24 -1.89 -8.77
N PHE A 19 0.32 -1.69 -9.97
CA PHE A 19 0.30 -2.70 -11.02
C PHE A 19 1.06 -3.97 -10.62
N ASN A 20 2.27 -3.84 -10.09
CA ASN A 20 3.09 -4.96 -9.63
C ASN A 20 2.39 -5.76 -8.52
N ALA A 21 1.86 -5.07 -7.51
CA ALA A 21 1.18 -5.71 -6.39
C ALA A 21 -0.01 -6.55 -6.87
N LEU A 22 -0.79 -6.02 -7.82
CA LEU A 22 -1.93 -6.74 -8.41
C LEU A 22 -1.49 -7.95 -9.24
N ASN A 23 -0.41 -7.84 -10.01
CA ASN A 23 0.14 -8.96 -10.79
C ASN A 23 0.70 -10.08 -9.89
N SER A 24 1.42 -9.72 -8.83
CA SER A 24 1.95 -10.70 -7.87
C SER A 24 0.82 -11.43 -7.15
N ILE A 25 -0.24 -10.72 -6.75
CA ILE A 25 -1.47 -11.34 -6.22
C ILE A 25 -2.09 -12.29 -7.25
N GLN A 26 -2.24 -11.87 -8.51
CA GLN A 26 -2.79 -12.71 -9.58
C GLN A 26 -1.95 -13.98 -9.80
N SER A 27 -0.63 -13.88 -9.75
CA SER A 27 0.28 -15.02 -9.86
C SER A 27 0.08 -16.03 -8.71
N GLN A 28 -0.14 -15.56 -7.48
CA GLN A 28 -0.42 -16.46 -6.34
C GLN A 28 -1.74 -17.22 -6.52
N ILE A 29 -2.77 -16.58 -7.07
CA ILE A 29 -4.04 -17.25 -7.40
C ILE A 29 -3.79 -18.33 -8.47
N GLY A 30 -3.02 -18.01 -9.51
CA GLY A 30 -2.67 -18.96 -10.58
C GLY A 30 -1.88 -20.18 -10.10
N ASN A 31 -1.14 -20.06 -9.00
CA ASN A 31 -0.34 -21.13 -8.39
C ASN A 31 -1.12 -21.97 -7.35
N ASN A 32 -2.44 -21.84 -7.25
CA ASN A 32 -3.30 -22.47 -6.21
C ASN A 32 -2.93 -22.10 -4.77
N ASN A 33 -2.25 -20.96 -4.56
CA ASN A 33 -1.89 -20.45 -3.24
C ASN A 33 -2.96 -19.48 -2.71
N ASP A 34 -4.21 -19.93 -2.67
CA ASP A 34 -5.39 -19.12 -2.35
C ASP A 34 -5.29 -18.39 -1.00
N GLN A 35 -4.68 -19.02 0.00
CA GLN A 35 -4.52 -18.42 1.32
C GLN A 35 -3.54 -17.24 1.30
N GLN A 36 -2.41 -17.38 0.61
CA GLN A 36 -1.43 -16.30 0.41
C GLN A 36 -2.03 -15.17 -0.42
N ALA A 37 -2.73 -15.49 -1.51
CA ALA A 37 -3.40 -14.50 -2.35
C ALA A 37 -4.41 -13.66 -1.54
N ARG A 38 -5.28 -14.32 -0.76
CA ARG A 38 -6.26 -13.64 0.12
C ARG A 38 -5.57 -12.76 1.17
N TYR A 39 -4.47 -13.23 1.74
CA TYR A 39 -3.68 -12.46 2.69
C TYR A 39 -3.13 -11.18 2.07
N TYR A 40 -2.51 -11.25 0.89
CA TYR A 40 -1.97 -10.07 0.19
C TYR A 40 -3.05 -9.12 -0.28
N ILE A 41 -4.19 -9.60 -0.76
CA ILE A 41 -5.35 -8.75 -1.11
C ILE A 41 -5.79 -7.93 0.12
N ALA A 42 -5.90 -8.58 1.28
CA ALA A 42 -6.28 -7.90 2.51
C ALA A 42 -5.24 -6.86 2.95
N LYS A 43 -3.95 -7.19 2.85
CA LYS A 43 -2.84 -6.27 3.19
C LYS A 43 -2.77 -5.08 2.23
N PHE A 44 -2.92 -5.33 0.93
CA PHE A 44 -3.00 -4.29 -0.08
C PHE A 44 -4.18 -3.34 0.17
N GLY A 45 -5.37 -3.88 0.41
CA GLY A 45 -6.55 -3.07 0.74
C GLY A 45 -6.38 -2.24 2.02
N LYS A 46 -5.67 -2.77 3.03
CA LYS A 46 -5.33 -2.03 4.24
C LYS A 46 -4.37 -0.87 3.95
N LEU A 47 -3.29 -1.13 3.21
CA LEU A 47 -2.31 -0.10 2.83
C LEU A 47 -2.97 1.03 2.02
N MET A 48 -3.78 0.69 1.01
CA MET A 48 -4.52 1.66 0.21
C MET A 48 -5.39 2.57 1.07
N ARG A 49 -6.10 2.00 2.06
CA ARG A 49 -6.93 2.76 2.99
C ARG A 49 -6.09 3.64 3.91
N GLN A 50 -4.96 3.15 4.41
CA GLN A 50 -4.03 3.95 5.21
C GLN A 50 -3.55 5.16 4.40
N ILE A 51 -3.07 4.96 3.19
CA ILE A 51 -2.54 6.04 2.33
C ILE A 51 -3.60 7.12 2.06
N LEU A 52 -4.82 6.72 1.71
CA LEU A 52 -5.92 7.67 1.48
C LEU A 52 -6.25 8.45 2.77
N ASN A 53 -6.43 7.77 3.90
CA ASN A 53 -6.75 8.42 5.17
C ASN A 53 -5.63 9.37 5.63
N HIS A 54 -4.36 8.96 5.49
CA HIS A 54 -3.21 9.78 5.85
C HIS A 54 -3.06 10.98 4.92
N SER A 55 -3.49 10.89 3.65
CA SER A 55 -3.46 12.01 2.71
C SER A 55 -4.44 13.13 3.06
N GLU A 56 -5.53 12.81 3.76
CA GLU A 56 -6.53 13.79 4.20
C GLU A 56 -6.11 14.50 5.49
N GLN A 57 -5.38 13.81 6.36
CA GLN A 57 -4.93 14.30 7.66
C GLN A 57 -3.67 15.19 7.57
N THR A 58 -3.67 16.27 8.35
CA THR A 58 -2.50 17.17 8.47
C THR A 58 -1.40 16.58 9.36
N TRP A 59 -1.79 15.78 10.34
CA TRP A 59 -0.90 15.13 11.30
C TRP A 59 -1.33 13.69 11.49
N VAL A 60 -0.35 12.81 11.62
CA VAL A 60 -0.53 11.37 11.85
C VAL A 60 0.46 10.93 12.91
N ASN A 61 0.12 9.97 13.77
CA ASN A 61 1.07 9.48 14.76
C ASN A 61 2.23 8.77 14.09
N LEU A 62 3.43 8.89 14.68
CA LEU A 62 4.62 8.21 14.19
C LEU A 62 4.42 6.68 14.12
N SER A 63 3.70 6.10 15.07
CA SER A 63 3.38 4.66 15.06
C SER A 63 2.53 4.25 13.85
N GLU A 64 1.61 5.11 13.41
CA GLU A 64 0.74 4.84 12.25
C GLU A 64 1.53 4.98 10.95
N GLU A 65 2.42 5.96 10.85
CA GLU A 65 3.39 6.09 9.75
C GLU A 65 4.33 4.88 9.67
N LEU A 66 4.87 4.41 10.79
CA LEU A 66 5.72 3.21 10.83
C LEU A 66 4.94 1.97 10.37
N GLU A 67 3.71 1.77 10.86
CA GLU A 67 2.87 0.66 10.42
C GLU A 67 2.55 0.73 8.92
N MET A 68 2.32 1.94 8.37
CA MET A 68 2.10 2.13 6.95
C MET A 68 3.35 1.76 6.13
N ILE A 69 4.54 2.16 6.56
CA ILE A 69 5.82 1.81 5.92
C ILE A 69 6.06 0.30 5.99
N GLU A 70 5.79 -0.35 7.12
CA GLU A 70 5.91 -1.81 7.26
C GLU A 70 4.97 -2.55 6.30
N ASN A 71 3.71 -2.11 6.18
CA ASN A 71 2.78 -2.69 5.21
C ASN A 71 3.20 -2.42 3.76
N TYR A 72 3.79 -1.27 3.47
CA TYR A 72 4.35 -0.94 2.15
C TYR A 72 5.52 -1.87 1.80
N LEU A 73 6.51 -1.98 2.68
CA LEU A 73 7.68 -2.85 2.47
C LEU A 73 7.30 -4.31 2.37
N LEU A 74 6.32 -4.75 3.16
CA LEU A 74 5.79 -6.11 3.06
C LEU A 74 5.26 -6.38 1.66
N ILE A 75 4.53 -5.46 1.03
CA ILE A 75 3.99 -5.65 -0.31
C ILE A 75 5.08 -5.55 -1.39
N GLU A 76 6.01 -4.59 -1.28
CA GLU A 76 7.17 -4.47 -2.20
C GLU A 76 8.01 -5.75 -2.24
N GLN A 77 8.20 -6.45 -1.12
CA GLN A 77 8.96 -7.71 -1.10
C GLN A 77 8.34 -8.82 -1.97
N PHE A 78 7.05 -8.72 -2.28
CA PHE A 78 6.33 -9.69 -3.11
C PHE A 78 6.03 -9.18 -4.51
N CYS A 79 6.38 -7.94 -4.84
CA CYS A 79 6.33 -7.36 -6.17
C CYS A 79 7.54 -7.83 -7.01
#